data_AF-A0A527G1B9-F1
#
_entry.id   AF-A0A527G1B9-F1
#
_cell.length_a   1.000
_cell.length_b   1.000
_cell.length_c   1.000
_cell.angle_alpha   90.00
_cell.angle_beta   90.00
_cell.angle_gamma   90.00
#
_symmetry.space_group_name_H-M   'P 1'
#
loop_
_entity.id
_entity.type
_entity.pdbx_description
1 polymer ?
#
loop_
_entity_poly.entity_id
_entity_poly.type
_entity_poly.pdbx_seq_one_letter_code
_entity_poly.pdbx_strand_id
1 'polypeptide(L)'
;LDYTKSVTTAGQTVIFVNLKDTTKARDVVPNWIQVRNMVNDIAAQFPQGVQGPFFNDRFGDVYGNIYAFTSDGLTPRQLRDYVEDARTKILTVPNAGKVDL
;
A
#
# COMPACT_ATOMS: atom_id res chain seq x y z
N LEU A 1 18.06 8.43 -5.53
CA LEU A 1 16.95 9.38 -5.28
C LEU A 1 16.94 10.41 -6.39
N ASP A 2 15.77 10.75 -6.91
CA ASP A 2 15.56 11.88 -7.81
C ASP A 2 15.03 13.09 -7.03
N TYR A 3 13.81 12.97 -6.50
CA TYR A 3 13.20 13.99 -5.65
C TYR A 3 12.25 13.41 -4.60
N THR A 4 11.92 14.22 -3.60
CA THR A 4 10.85 13.94 -2.65
C THR A 4 9.75 15.00 -2.77
N LYS A 5 8.51 14.60 -2.52
CA LYS A 5 7.35 15.49 -2.48
C LYS A 5 6.56 15.18 -1.22
N SER A 6 6.19 16.20 -0.45
CA SER A 6 5.32 16.02 0.72
C SER A 6 3.96 16.65 0.49
N VAL A 7 2.92 16.03 1.04
CA VAL A 7 1.56 16.56 1.10
C VAL A 7 1.12 16.44 2.55
N THR A 8 0.82 17.58 3.17
CA THR A 8 0.40 17.64 4.57
C THR A 8 -1.03 18.17 4.65
N THR A 9 -1.86 17.44 5.37
CA THR A 9 -3.23 17.81 5.73
C THR A 9 -3.39 17.73 7.24
N ALA A 10 -4.54 18.15 7.78
CA ALA A 10 -4.78 18.06 9.22
C ALA A 10 -4.61 16.60 9.70
N GLY A 11 -3.68 16.38 10.63
CA GLY A 11 -3.41 15.06 11.25
C GLY A 11 -2.62 14.08 10.39
N GLN A 12 -2.17 14.43 9.18
CA GLN A 12 -1.49 13.50 8.28
C GLN A 12 -0.46 14.20 7.39
N THR A 13 0.70 13.57 7.22
CA THR A 13 1.66 13.91 6.16
C THR A 13 1.98 12.68 5.33
N VAL A 14 2.02 12.86 4.02
CA VAL A 14 2.39 11.82 3.05
C VAL A 14 3.64 12.28 2.32
N ILE A 15 4.70 11.48 2.40
CA ILE A 15 5.97 11.76 1.70
C ILE A 15 6.12 10.78 0.56
N PHE A 16 6.17 11.31 -0.65
CA PHE A 16 6.48 10.60 -1.88
C PHE A 16 7.98 10.65 -2.12
N VAL A 17 8.60 9.48 -2.30
CA VAL A 17 10.00 9.34 -2.63
C VAL A 17 10.08 8.83 -4.06
N ASN A 18 10.81 9.53 -4.94
CA ASN A 18 10.92 9.16 -6.34
C ASN A 18 12.36 8.74 -6.64
N LEU A 19 12.54 7.52 -7.14
CA LEU A 19 13.84 7.06 -7.65
C LEU A 19 14.09 7.69 -9.02
N LYS A 20 15.35 7.74 -9.45
CA LYS A 20 15.69 8.23 -10.80
C LYS A 20 15.12 7.28 -11.84
N ASP A 21 14.64 7.79 -12.96
CA ASP A 21 14.14 6.96 -14.08
C ASP A 21 15.21 6.01 -14.64
N THR A 22 16.49 6.34 -14.45
CA THR A 22 17.64 5.53 -14.83
C THR A 22 18.01 4.44 -13.81
N THR A 23 17.23 4.29 -12.73
CA THR A 23 17.45 3.22 -11.73
C THR A 23 17.20 1.87 -12.37
N LYS A 24 18.19 0.98 -12.31
CA LYS A 24 18.07 -0.37 -12.87
C LYS A 24 17.02 -1.14 -12.07
N ALA A 25 16.21 -1.96 -12.75
CA ALA A 25 15.14 -2.74 -12.13
C ALA A 25 15.61 -3.56 -10.90
N ARG A 26 16.80 -4.18 -10.98
CA ARG A 26 17.39 -4.95 -9.87
C ARG A 26 17.71 -4.13 -8.62
N ASP A 27 17.91 -2.82 -8.77
CA ASP A 27 18.31 -1.90 -7.70
C ASP A 27 17.09 -1.21 -7.06
N VAL A 28 15.90 -1.30 -7.66
CA VAL A 28 14.66 -0.67 -7.16
C VAL A 28 14.28 -1.20 -5.77
N VAL A 29 14.21 -2.52 -5.60
CA VAL A 29 13.84 -3.14 -4.31
C VAL A 29 14.86 -2.84 -3.21
N PRO A 30 16.19 -3.00 -3.42
CA PRO A 30 17.20 -2.58 -2.45
C PRO A 30 17.09 -1.11 -2.04
N ASN A 31 16.82 -0.21 -2.98
CA ASN A 31 16.65 1.21 -2.68
C ASN A 31 15.46 1.47 -1.75
N TRP A 32 14.32 0.78 -1.95
CA TRP A 32 13.17 0.91 -1.07
C TRP A 32 13.44 0.36 0.35
N ILE A 33 14.16 -0.75 0.45
CA ILE A 33 14.59 -1.30 1.74
C ILE A 33 15.48 -0.29 2.47
N GLN A 34 16.42 0.33 1.77
CA GLN A 34 17.30 1.33 2.36
C GLN A 34 16.52 2.55 2.88
N VAL A 35 15.57 3.07 2.08
CA VAL A 35 14.71 4.18 2.52
C VAL A 35 13.91 3.81 3.77
N ARG A 36 13.33 2.60 3.81
CA ARG A 36 12.62 2.10 4.98
C ARG A 36 13.49 2.07 6.22
N ASN A 37 14.70 1.52 6.11
CA ASN A 37 15.62 1.42 7.23
C ASN A 37 15.98 2.80 7.76
N MET A 38 16.36 3.73 6.87
CA MET A 38 16.68 5.11 7.26
C MET A 38 15.53 5.81 8.00
N VAL A 39 14.28 5.59 7.56
CA VAL A 39 13.10 6.20 8.19
C VAL A 39 12.77 5.52 9.53
N ASN A 40 12.97 4.20 9.63
CA ASN A 40 12.79 3.47 10.89
C ASN A 40 13.83 3.87 11.95
N ASP A 41 15.09 4.12 11.53
CA ASP A 41 16.17 4.54 12.43
C ASP A 41 15.86 5.88 13.13
N ILE A 42 15.13 6.77 12.46
CA ILE A 42 14.71 8.07 13.00
C ILE A 42 13.31 8.08 13.59
N ALA A 43 12.57 6.97 13.55
CA ALA A 43 11.17 6.92 13.99
C ALA A 43 11.00 7.31 15.47
N ALA A 44 11.98 6.96 16.32
CA ALA A 44 11.99 7.34 17.73
C ALA A 44 12.14 8.85 17.97
N GLN A 45 12.55 9.61 16.95
CA GLN A 45 12.70 11.06 17.01
C GLN A 45 11.40 11.80 16.65
N PHE A 46 10.34 11.08 16.27
CA PHE A 46 9.07 11.70 15.91
C PHE A 46 8.35 12.26 17.15
N PRO A 47 7.55 13.33 16.98
CA PRO A 47 6.74 13.87 18.05
C PRO A 47 5.81 12.82 18.67
N GLN A 48 5.55 12.96 19.97
CA GLN A 48 4.56 12.13 20.65
C GLN A 48 3.20 12.24 19.96
N GLY A 49 2.52 11.10 19.81
CA GLY A 49 1.22 11.00 19.14
C GLY A 49 1.29 10.71 17.63
N VAL A 50 2.49 10.73 17.02
CA VAL A 50 2.65 10.23 15.64
C VAL A 50 2.51 8.71 15.63
N GLN A 51 1.55 8.22 14.83
CA GLN A 51 1.42 6.80 14.51
C GLN A 51 2.05 6.54 13.13
N GLY A 52 3.00 5.61 13.06
CA GLY A 52 3.79 5.34 11.86
C GLY A 52 5.28 5.23 12.21
N PRO A 53 6.19 5.26 11.22
CA PRO A 53 5.97 5.47 9.79
C PRO A 53 5.33 4.26 9.09
N PHE A 54 4.42 4.51 8.14
CA PHE A 54 3.85 3.49 7.26
C PHE A 54 4.46 3.60 5.87
N PHE A 55 4.69 2.45 5.23
CA PHE A 55 5.30 2.38 3.91
C PHE A 55 4.33 1.75 2.92
N ASN A 56 4.11 2.42 1.80
CA ASN A 56 3.53 1.83 0.61
C ASN A 56 4.61 1.80 -0.47
N ASP A 57 5.18 0.63 -0.73
CA ASP A 57 6.21 0.37 -1.74
C ASP A 57 5.70 -0.54 -2.87
N ARG A 58 4.39 -0.83 -2.89
CA ARG A 58 3.74 -1.77 -3.81
C ARG A 58 3.34 -1.15 -5.16
N PHE A 59 4.13 -0.21 -5.67
CA PHE A 59 3.81 0.49 -6.93
C PHE A 59 3.94 -0.38 -8.19
N GLY A 60 4.51 -1.59 -8.06
CA GLY A 60 4.56 -2.58 -9.13
C GLY A 60 3.34 -3.50 -9.20
N ASP A 61 2.40 -3.41 -8.26
CA ASP A 61 1.20 -4.24 -8.25
C ASP A 61 0.27 -3.77 -9.39
N VAL A 62 0.01 -4.66 -10.35
CA VAL A 62 -0.94 -4.41 -11.44
C VAL A 62 -2.24 -5.15 -11.14
N TYR A 63 -3.35 -4.42 -11.09
CA TYR A 63 -4.69 -5.00 -10.94
C TYR A 63 -5.27 -5.32 -12.31
N GLY A 64 -5.44 -6.61 -12.61
CA GLY A 64 -5.99 -7.06 -13.90
C GLY A 64 -7.52 -7.00 -13.99
N ASN A 65 -8.22 -7.19 -12.88
CA ASN A 65 -9.69 -7.20 -12.82
C ASN A 65 -10.16 -6.44 -11.58
N ILE A 66 -11.25 -5.69 -11.73
CA ILE A 66 -11.89 -4.93 -10.64
C ILE A 66 -13.37 -5.27 -10.64
N TYR A 67 -13.90 -5.63 -9.47
CA TYR A 67 -15.31 -6.00 -9.29
C TYR A 67 -15.94 -5.13 -8.21
N ALA A 68 -17.12 -4.58 -8.48
CA ALA A 68 -17.90 -3.84 -7.52
C ALA A 68 -19.04 -4.72 -7.00
N PHE A 69 -19.19 -4.77 -5.67
CA PHE A 69 -20.27 -5.51 -5.01
C PHE A 69 -21.29 -4.52 -4.47
N THR A 70 -22.55 -4.71 -4.85
CA THR A 70 -23.68 -3.89 -4.39
C THR A 70 -24.78 -4.78 -3.86
N SER A 71 -25.51 -4.32 -2.86
CA SER A 71 -26.65 -5.05 -2.30
C SER A 71 -27.78 -4.10 -1.96
N ASP A 72 -29.01 -4.56 -2.16
CA ASP A 72 -30.20 -3.96 -1.57
C ASP A 72 -30.64 -4.83 -0.38
N GLY A 73 -30.76 -4.22 0.80
CA GLY A 73 -31.17 -4.90 2.03
C GLY A 73 -30.07 -5.55 2.89
N LEU A 74 -28.79 -5.51 2.50
CA LEU A 74 -27.68 -5.88 3.41
C LEU A 74 -27.03 -4.64 4.03
N THR A 75 -26.61 -4.78 5.29
CA THR A 75 -25.72 -3.78 5.90
C THR A 75 -24.33 -3.83 5.27
N PRO A 76 -23.55 -2.74 5.31
CA PRO A 76 -22.17 -2.73 4.81
C PRO A 76 -21.28 -3.81 5.43
N ARG A 77 -21.53 -4.19 6.70
CA ARG A 77 -20.80 -5.26 7.37
C ARG A 77 -21.12 -6.62 6.77
N GLN A 78 -22.41 -6.93 6.61
CA GLN A 78 -22.82 -8.21 6.00
C GLN A 78 -22.31 -8.31 4.57
N LEU A 79 -22.42 -7.23 3.79
CA LEU A 79 -21.86 -7.19 2.44
C LEU A 79 -20.36 -7.48 2.48
N ARG A 80 -19.61 -6.82 3.38
CA ARG A 80 -18.18 -7.08 3.55
C ARG A 80 -17.88 -8.54 3.87
N ASP A 81 -18.63 -9.16 4.78
CA ASP A 81 -18.44 -10.57 5.13
C ASP A 81 -18.60 -11.48 3.89
N TYR A 82 -19.57 -11.18 3.01
CA TYR A 82 -19.72 -11.88 1.73
C TYR A 82 -18.55 -11.65 0.78
N VAL A 83 -18.05 -10.41 0.67
CA VAL A 83 -16.91 -10.15 -0.23
C VAL A 83 -15.61 -10.77 0.31
N GLU A 84 -15.43 -10.88 1.63
CA GLU A 84 -14.30 -11.60 2.23
C GLU A 84 -14.35 -13.12 1.92
N ASP A 85 -15.54 -13.73 1.93
CA ASP A 85 -15.72 -15.12 1.47
C ASP A 85 -15.42 -15.28 -0.03
N ALA A 86 -15.91 -14.35 -0.86
CA ALA A 86 -15.61 -14.33 -2.29
C ALA A 86 -14.10 -14.19 -2.54
N ARG A 87 -13.43 -13.28 -1.82
CA ARG A 87 -11.97 -13.11 -1.86
C ARG A 87 -11.24 -14.42 -1.54
N THR A 88 -11.67 -15.11 -0.49
CA THR A 88 -11.07 -16.39 -0.07
C THR A 88 -11.20 -17.45 -1.17
N LYS A 89 -12.34 -17.50 -1.86
CA LYS A 89 -12.56 -18.39 -3.00
C LYS A 89 -11.73 -17.99 -4.23
N ILE A 90 -11.59 -16.71 -4.52
CA ILE A 90 -10.78 -16.25 -5.66
C ILE A 90 -9.31 -16.63 -5.47
N LEU A 91 -8.80 -16.58 -4.23
CA LEU A 91 -7.43 -16.99 -3.91
C LEU A 91 -7.15 -18.48 -4.19
N THR A 92 -8.17 -19.33 -4.36
CA THR A 92 -7.99 -20.75 -4.71
C THR A 92 -7.94 -21.00 -6.22
N VAL A 93 -8.24 -19.99 -7.04
CA VAL A 93 -8.20 -20.12 -8.51
C VAL A 93 -6.74 -20.25 -8.97
N PRO A 94 -6.43 -21.21 -9.87
CA PRO A 94 -5.07 -21.34 -10.41
C PRO A 94 -4.56 -20.04 -11.03
N ASN A 95 -3.33 -19.65 -10.69
CA ASN A 95 -2.70 -18.39 -11.09
C ASN A 95 -3.39 -17.13 -10.57
N ALA A 96 -4.25 -17.23 -9.55
CA ALA A 96 -4.69 -16.05 -8.82
C ALA A 96 -3.48 -15.37 -8.17
N GLY A 97 -3.28 -14.10 -8.55
CA GLY A 97 -2.31 -13.23 -7.90
C GLY A 97 -2.86 -12.64 -6.60
N LYS A 98 -2.43 -11.43 -6.27
CA LYS A 98 -2.93 -10.69 -5.12
C LYS A 98 -4.40 -10.32 -5.29
N VAL A 99 -5.20 -10.54 -4.24
CA VAL A 99 -6.61 -10.09 -4.16
C VAL A 99 -6.72 -9.13 -2.98
N ASP A 100 -7.14 -7.90 -3.27
CA ASP A 100 -7.37 -6.84 -2.28
C ASP A 100 -8.85 -6.41 -2.29
N LEU A 101 -9.29 -5.91 -1.14
CA LEU A 101 -10.65 -5.49 -0.80
C LEU A 101 -10.68 -4.00 -0.46
#